data_AF-A0A0D0BK98-F1
#
_entry.id   AF-A0A0D0BK98-F1
#
_cell.length_a   1.000
_cell.length_b   1.000
_cell.length_c   1.000
_cell.angle_alpha   90.00
_cell.angle_beta   90.00
_cell.angle_gamma   90.00
#
_symmetry.space_group_name_H-M   'P 1'
#
loop_
_entity.id
_entity.type
_entity.pdbx_description
1 polymer ?
#
loop_
_entity_poly.entity_id
_entity_poly.type
_entity_poly.pdbx_seq_one_letter_code
_entity_poly.pdbx_strand_id
1 'polypeptide(L)'
;SHSIEKSTKQNYSTGVHDYIRFCTIHNLPLDPTPTTLSHYIAFTSKHIASGPKYLLGASRHYLKQFYPHFDVSHSDPLVQATIRGSKKIRADPVHRKPPLCILYIELAYSNRYKSYDDFLFATMLSCAFFACHCIGELTYTRRTGANRA
;
A
#
# COMPACT_ATOMS: atom_id res chain seq x y z
N SER A 1 8.73 1.60 -25.43
CA SER A 1 8.46 0.18 -25.11
C SER A 1 8.10 0.05 -23.63
N HIS A 2 6.83 0.29 -23.26
CA HIS A 2 6.38 0.20 -21.86
C HIS A 2 5.87 -1.21 -21.55
N SER A 3 6.75 -2.06 -21.03
CA SER A 3 6.40 -3.41 -20.58
C SER A 3 5.70 -3.36 -19.22
N ILE A 4 4.39 -3.07 -19.23
CA ILE A 4 3.53 -3.28 -18.07
C ILE A 4 3.29 -4.79 -17.94
N GLU A 5 3.61 -5.35 -16.78
CA GLU A 5 3.40 -6.75 -16.41
C GLU A 5 1.93 -7.18 -16.63
N LYS A 6 1.69 -8.42 -17.10
CA LYS A 6 0.35 -8.91 -17.50
C LYS A 6 -0.68 -8.82 -16.36
N SER A 7 -0.27 -9.14 -15.14
CA SER A 7 -1.08 -9.03 -13.91
C SER A 7 -1.56 -7.60 -13.70
N THR A 8 -0.66 -6.63 -13.90
CA THR A 8 -0.93 -5.21 -13.76
C THR A 8 -1.87 -4.71 -14.86
N LYS A 9 -1.71 -5.16 -16.12
CA LYS A 9 -2.67 -4.86 -17.22
C LYS A 9 -4.09 -5.33 -16.94
N GLN A 10 -4.25 -6.55 -16.40
CA GLN A 10 -5.56 -7.08 -16.05
C GLN A 10 -6.22 -6.26 -14.95
N ASN A 11 -5.47 -5.92 -13.89
CA ASN A 11 -5.94 -5.07 -12.80
C ASN A 11 -6.36 -3.67 -13.31
N TYR A 12 -5.62 -3.09 -14.26
CA TYR A 12 -5.96 -1.81 -14.87
C TYR A 12 -7.29 -1.85 -15.65
N SER A 13 -7.54 -2.93 -16.41
CA SER A 13 -8.79 -3.10 -17.17
C SER A 13 -10.00 -3.26 -16.26
N THR A 14 -9.89 -4.05 -15.18
CA THR A 14 -10.97 -4.23 -14.20
C THR A 14 -11.40 -2.90 -13.58
N GLY A 15 -10.44 -2.04 -13.19
CA GLY A 15 -10.74 -0.75 -12.57
C GLY A 15 -11.53 0.22 -13.46
N VAL A 16 -11.36 0.15 -14.79
CA VAL A 16 -12.13 0.96 -15.74
C VAL A 16 -13.54 0.41 -15.91
N HIS A 17 -13.69 -0.91 -16.04
CA HIS A 17 -15.00 -1.55 -16.15
C HIS A 17 -15.86 -1.28 -14.91
N ASP A 18 -15.27 -1.31 -13.73
CA ASP A 18 -15.96 -0.99 -12.48
C ASP A 18 -16.44 0.47 -12.43
N TYR A 19 -15.60 1.42 -12.88
CA TYR A 19 -15.98 2.83 -12.96
C TYR A 19 -17.11 3.07 -13.97
N ILE A 20 -17.01 2.51 -15.19
CA ILE A 20 -18.05 2.61 -16.21
C ILE A 20 -19.36 2.03 -15.68
N ARG A 21 -19.30 0.84 -15.09
CA ARG A 21 -20.47 0.17 -14.50
C ARG A 21 -21.11 1.02 -13.41
N PHE A 22 -20.32 1.63 -12.53
CA PHE A 22 -20.81 2.57 -11.52
C PHE A 22 -21.55 3.75 -12.17
N CYS A 23 -20.94 4.42 -13.15
CA CYS A 23 -21.57 5.55 -13.80
C CYS A 23 -22.89 5.16 -14.49
N THR A 24 -22.92 4.00 -15.16
CA THR A 24 -24.14 3.48 -15.82
C THR A 24 -25.25 3.16 -14.82
N ILE A 25 -24.94 2.45 -13.71
CA ILE A 25 -25.94 2.09 -12.70
C ILE A 25 -26.52 3.32 -12.00
N HIS A 26 -25.70 4.35 -11.78
CA HIS A 26 -26.09 5.56 -11.06
C HIS A 26 -26.53 6.72 -11.97
N ASN A 27 -26.64 6.49 -13.29
CA ASN A 27 -26.95 7.53 -14.28
C ASN A 27 -26.05 8.78 -14.16
N LEU A 28 -24.76 8.57 -13.89
CA LEU A 28 -23.75 9.62 -13.78
C LEU A 28 -22.97 9.76 -15.10
N PRO A 29 -22.45 10.96 -15.41
CA PRO A 29 -21.60 11.14 -16.58
C PRO A 29 -20.34 10.28 -16.47
N LEU A 30 -19.90 9.72 -17.60
CA LEU A 30 -18.65 8.98 -17.71
C LEU A 30 -17.41 9.88 -17.60
N ASP A 31 -17.58 11.19 -17.80
CA ASP A 31 -16.52 12.16 -17.59
C ASP A 31 -16.16 12.25 -16.09
N PRO A 32 -14.89 12.00 -15.71
CA PRO A 32 -14.44 11.96 -14.32
C PRO A 32 -14.29 13.35 -13.73
N THR A 33 -15.40 14.08 -13.61
CA THR A 33 -15.47 15.35 -12.89
C THR A 33 -15.15 15.17 -11.39
N PRO A 34 -14.75 16.23 -10.66
CA PRO A 34 -14.49 16.13 -9.22
C PRO A 34 -15.63 15.50 -8.43
N THR A 35 -16.88 15.85 -8.78
CA THR A 35 -18.09 15.32 -8.15
C THR A 35 -18.27 13.83 -8.46
N THR A 36 -18.18 13.42 -9.73
CA THR A 36 -18.32 12.02 -10.14
C THR A 36 -17.26 11.14 -9.48
N LEU A 37 -15.99 11.60 -9.46
CA LEU A 37 -14.89 10.91 -8.81
C LEU A 37 -15.12 10.79 -7.30
N SER A 38 -15.59 11.84 -6.64
CA SER A 38 -15.87 11.82 -5.20
C SER A 38 -16.98 10.84 -4.86
N HIS A 39 -18.06 10.80 -5.64
CA HIS A 39 -19.13 9.81 -5.46
C HIS A 39 -18.63 8.38 -5.66
N TYR A 40 -17.83 8.15 -6.72
CA TYR A 40 -17.24 6.84 -6.97
C TYR A 40 -16.33 6.38 -5.83
N ILE A 41 -15.45 7.26 -5.33
CA ILE A 41 -14.54 6.96 -4.23
C ILE A 41 -15.33 6.67 -2.95
N ALA A 42 -16.33 7.48 -2.62
CA ALA A 42 -17.17 7.26 -1.44
C ALA A 42 -17.94 5.92 -1.53
N PHE A 43 -18.54 5.63 -2.69
CA PHE A 43 -19.28 4.38 -2.94
C PHE A 43 -18.38 3.16 -2.81
N THR A 44 -17.23 3.17 -3.48
CA THR A 44 -16.31 2.01 -3.50
C THR A 44 -15.62 1.79 -2.18
N SER A 45 -15.33 2.87 -1.44
CA SER A 45 -14.74 2.78 -0.09
C SER A 45 -15.64 2.06 0.91
N LYS A 46 -16.97 2.05 0.71
CA LYS A 46 -17.88 1.26 1.55
C LYS A 46 -17.71 -0.25 1.34
N HIS A 47 -17.41 -0.67 0.13
CA HIS A 47 -17.43 -2.08 -0.28
C HIS A 47 -16.03 -2.72 -0.32
N ILE A 48 -14.97 -1.92 -0.50
CA ILE A 48 -13.60 -2.42 -0.65
C ILE A 48 -12.67 -1.64 0.29
N ALA A 49 -12.02 -2.33 1.23
CA ALA A 49 -11.09 -1.71 2.20
C ALA A 49 -9.89 -1.02 1.53
N SER A 50 -9.46 -1.51 0.36
CA SER A 50 -8.39 -0.93 -0.46
C SER A 50 -8.90 0.04 -1.56
N GLY A 51 -10.20 0.33 -1.61
CA GLY A 51 -10.90 1.03 -2.70
C GLY A 51 -10.21 2.31 -3.19
N PRO A 52 -9.82 3.25 -2.32
CA PRO A 52 -9.16 4.49 -2.74
C PRO A 52 -7.75 4.30 -3.34
N LYS A 53 -7.00 3.27 -2.94
CA LYS A 53 -5.64 3.02 -3.45
C LYS A 53 -5.66 2.21 -4.75
N TYR A 54 -6.50 1.19 -4.80
CA TYR A 54 -6.56 0.26 -5.94
C TYR A 54 -7.30 0.85 -7.12
N LEU A 55 -8.47 1.46 -6.91
CA LEU A 55 -9.33 1.84 -8.03
C LEU A 55 -8.88 3.13 -8.71
N LEU A 56 -8.36 4.10 -7.95
CA LEU A 56 -7.76 5.30 -8.54
C LEU A 56 -6.44 4.99 -9.25
N GLY A 57 -5.60 4.10 -8.72
CA GLY A 57 -4.40 3.68 -9.42
C GLY A 57 -4.70 2.90 -10.69
N ALA A 58 -5.70 2.01 -10.62
CA ALA A 58 -6.09 1.15 -11.73
C ALA A 58 -6.82 1.91 -12.85
N SER A 59 -7.81 2.74 -12.49
CA SER A 59 -8.61 3.49 -13.45
C SER A 59 -7.86 4.70 -14.02
N ARG A 60 -7.00 5.37 -13.24
CA ARG A 60 -6.25 6.55 -13.70
C ARG A 60 -5.41 6.29 -14.93
N HIS A 61 -4.75 5.12 -15.03
CA HIS A 61 -3.89 4.82 -16.19
C HIS A 61 -4.67 4.86 -17.51
N TYR A 62 -5.87 4.30 -17.54
CA TYR A 62 -6.71 4.26 -18.74
C TYR A 62 -7.61 5.49 -18.87
N LEU A 63 -8.24 5.96 -17.79
CA LEU A 63 -9.10 7.15 -17.84
C LEU A 63 -8.32 8.39 -18.27
N LYS A 64 -7.04 8.54 -17.87
CA LYS A 64 -6.20 9.65 -18.33
C LYS A 64 -5.96 9.65 -19.85
N GLN A 65 -6.02 8.48 -20.51
CA GLN A 65 -5.86 8.39 -21.97
C GLN A 65 -7.07 8.96 -22.72
N PHE A 66 -8.27 8.85 -22.13
CA PHE A 66 -9.52 9.31 -22.74
C PHE A 66 -9.98 10.68 -22.21
N TYR A 67 -9.62 11.02 -20.97
CA TYR A 67 -10.03 12.23 -20.28
C TYR A 67 -8.79 13.04 -19.87
N PRO A 68 -8.34 14.00 -20.70
CA PRO A 68 -7.11 14.75 -20.46
C PRO A 68 -7.17 15.61 -19.18
N HIS A 69 -8.37 15.98 -18.73
CA HIS A 69 -8.60 16.74 -17.50
C HIS A 69 -8.67 15.87 -16.23
N PHE A 70 -8.53 14.54 -16.35
CA PHE A 70 -8.61 13.61 -15.23
C PHE A 70 -7.69 14.02 -14.06
N ASP A 71 -6.43 14.36 -14.36
CA ASP A 71 -5.47 14.71 -13.31
C ASP A 71 -5.86 16.00 -12.56
N VAL A 72 -6.46 16.96 -13.26
CA VAL A 72 -6.99 18.20 -12.66
C VAL A 72 -8.15 17.86 -11.74
N SER A 73 -9.13 17.11 -12.23
CA SER A 73 -10.28 16.69 -11.43
C SER A 73 -9.90 15.81 -10.25
N HIS A 74 -8.88 14.96 -10.40
CA HIS A 74 -8.35 14.14 -9.31
C HIS A 74 -7.60 14.97 -8.26
N SER A 75 -6.90 16.03 -8.67
CA SER A 75 -6.22 16.96 -7.76
C SER A 75 -7.16 17.91 -7.03
N ASP A 76 -8.44 17.94 -7.40
CA ASP A 76 -9.45 18.80 -6.79
C ASP A 76 -9.55 18.58 -5.27
N PRO A 77 -9.68 19.66 -4.46
CA PRO A 77 -9.80 19.56 -3.01
C PRO A 77 -10.92 18.64 -2.53
N LEU A 78 -12.04 18.59 -3.25
CA LEU A 78 -13.18 17.71 -2.92
C LEU A 78 -12.74 16.24 -3.00
N VAL A 79 -12.12 15.86 -4.12
CA VAL A 79 -11.64 14.49 -4.34
C VAL A 79 -10.59 14.12 -3.29
N GLN A 80 -9.64 15.01 -3.02
CA GLN A 80 -8.61 14.77 -2.01
C GLN A 80 -9.18 14.65 -0.59
N ALA A 81 -10.18 15.47 -0.25
CA ALA A 81 -10.88 15.37 1.03
C ALA A 81 -11.64 14.04 1.14
N THR A 82 -12.33 13.60 0.09
CA THR A 82 -13.05 12.32 0.06
C THR A 82 -12.10 11.14 0.18
N ILE A 83 -10.93 11.17 -0.48
CA ILE A 83 -9.90 10.13 -0.32
C ILE A 83 -9.40 10.07 1.13
N ARG A 84 -9.11 11.22 1.74
CA ARG A 84 -8.67 11.31 3.15
C ARG A 84 -9.74 10.79 4.11
N GLY A 85 -10.99 11.21 3.92
CA GLY A 85 -12.13 10.76 4.71
C GLY A 85 -12.35 9.25 4.61
N SER A 86 -12.29 8.73 3.38
CA SER A 86 -12.42 7.29 3.11
C SER A 86 -11.33 6.48 3.81
N LYS A 87 -10.08 6.92 3.73
CA LYS A 87 -8.96 6.31 4.47
C LYS A 87 -9.15 6.38 5.98
N LYS A 88 -9.71 7.46 6.51
CA LYS A 88 -9.96 7.62 7.95
C LYS A 88 -11.05 6.68 8.46
N ILE A 89 -12.17 6.57 7.74
CA ILE A 89 -13.31 5.70 8.10
C ILE A 89 -12.95 4.22 7.99
N ARG A 90 -12.04 3.88 7.08
CA ARG A 90 -11.58 2.51 6.83
C ARG A 90 -10.19 2.21 7.41
N ALA A 91 -9.66 3.10 8.24
CA ALA A 91 -8.40 2.82 8.92
C ALA A 91 -8.65 1.61 9.84
N ASP A 92 -7.93 0.52 9.59
CA ASP A 92 -7.91 -0.57 10.55
C ASP A 92 -7.46 0.01 11.90
N PRO A 93 -8.09 -0.44 13.01
CA PRO A 93 -7.58 -0.08 14.32
C PRO A 93 -6.09 -0.41 14.35
N VAL A 94 -5.29 0.52 14.88
CA VAL A 94 -3.85 0.35 14.92
C VAL A 94 -3.54 -0.84 15.83
N HIS A 95 -3.39 -2.02 15.24
CA HIS A 95 -2.89 -3.21 15.91
C HIS A 95 -1.40 -3.01 16.15
N ARG A 96 -1.07 -2.36 17.27
CA ARG A 96 0.31 -2.30 17.74
C ARG A 96 0.72 -3.73 18.08
N LYS A 97 1.78 -4.22 17.44
CA LYS A 97 2.46 -5.42 17.93
C LYS A 97 2.88 -5.16 19.39
N PRO A 98 2.70 -6.12 20.31
CA PRO A 98 3.16 -5.94 21.67
C PRO A 98 4.66 -5.63 21.67
N PRO A 99 5.16 -4.85 22.65
CA PRO A 99 6.58 -4.61 22.76
C PRO A 99 7.32 -5.95 22.86
N LEU A 100 8.50 -6.02 22.24
CA LEU A 100 9.39 -7.14 22.48
C LEU A 100 9.77 -7.08 23.97
N CYS A 101 9.43 -8.13 24.70
CA CYS A 101 9.76 -8.32 26.12
C CYS A 101 10.86 -9.37 26.28
N ILE A 102 11.51 -9.36 27.44
CA ILE A 102 12.58 -10.31 27.78
C ILE A 102 12.12 -11.77 27.68
N LEU A 103 10.86 -12.06 27.99
CA LEU A 103 10.24 -13.39 27.84
C LEU A 103 10.35 -13.95 26.42
N TYR A 104 10.28 -13.09 25.38
CA TYR A 104 10.43 -13.54 24.00
C TYR A 104 11.88 -13.86 23.65
N ILE A 105 12.84 -13.19 24.29
CA ILE A 105 14.26 -13.50 24.17
C ILE A 105 14.52 -14.86 24.81
N GLU A 106 14.04 -15.08 26.04
CA GLU A 106 14.15 -16.36 26.74
C GLU A 106 13.51 -17.50 25.94
N LEU A 107 12.34 -17.27 25.35
CA LEU A 107 11.68 -18.24 24.47
C LEU A 107 12.52 -18.57 23.21
N ALA A 108 13.15 -17.57 22.61
CA ALA A 108 14.04 -17.78 21.47
C ALA A 108 15.30 -18.59 21.87
N TYR A 109 15.75 -18.47 23.11
CA TYR A 109 16.85 -19.28 23.66
C TYR A 109 16.43 -20.67 24.11
N SER A 110 15.17 -20.89 24.48
CA SER A 110 14.68 -22.23 24.86
C SER A 110 14.29 -23.08 23.65
N ASN A 111 13.85 -22.47 22.55
CA ASN A 111 13.54 -23.13 21.27
C ASN A 111 14.75 -23.36 20.36
N ARG A 112 15.96 -23.49 20.91
CA ARG A 112 17.18 -23.73 20.12
C ARG A 112 17.13 -25.15 19.52
N TYR A 113 16.78 -25.23 18.24
CA TYR A 113 17.16 -26.40 17.44
C TYR A 113 18.66 -26.31 17.15
N LYS A 114 19.33 -27.45 17.01
CA LYS A 114 20.80 -27.59 17.10
C LYS A 114 21.56 -27.01 15.90
N SER A 115 21.00 -26.02 15.19
CA SER A 115 21.62 -25.40 14.01
C SER A 115 22.39 -24.14 14.37
N TYR A 116 23.46 -23.88 13.63
CA TYR A 116 24.20 -22.63 13.69
C TYR A 116 23.29 -21.40 13.47
N ASP A 117 22.32 -21.50 12.56
CA ASP A 117 21.43 -20.39 12.23
C ASP A 117 20.51 -20.01 13.39
N ASP A 118 20.06 -20.99 14.17
CA ASP A 118 19.26 -20.75 15.38
C ASP A 118 20.10 -20.06 16.45
N PHE A 119 21.38 -20.43 16.57
CA PHE A 119 22.35 -19.76 17.45
C PHE A 119 22.59 -18.31 17.05
N LEU A 120 22.83 -18.08 15.76
CA LEU A 120 23.05 -16.76 15.18
C LEU A 120 21.82 -15.87 15.36
N PHE A 121 20.62 -16.38 15.05
CA PHE A 121 19.37 -15.63 15.14
C PHE A 121 19.14 -15.09 16.56
N ALA A 122 19.17 -15.94 17.59
CA ALA A 122 18.89 -15.42 18.93
C ALA A 122 20.05 -14.62 19.53
N THR A 123 21.28 -14.78 19.04
CA THR A 123 22.38 -13.84 19.37
C THR A 123 22.10 -12.45 18.81
N MET A 124 21.73 -12.36 17.52
CA MET A 124 21.35 -11.10 16.90
C MET A 124 20.13 -10.46 17.57
N LEU A 125 19.13 -11.26 17.95
CA LEU A 125 17.93 -10.81 18.65
C LEU A 125 18.27 -10.21 20.03
N SER A 126 19.16 -10.86 20.79
CA SER A 126 19.64 -10.33 22.08
C SER A 126 20.43 -9.03 21.91
N CYS A 127 21.34 -8.97 20.94
CA CYS A 127 22.08 -7.74 20.64
C CYS A 127 21.13 -6.60 20.25
N ALA A 128 20.13 -6.87 19.41
CA ALA A 128 19.10 -5.91 19.02
C ALA A 128 18.35 -5.37 20.24
N PHE A 129 17.92 -6.27 21.13
CA PHE A 129 17.08 -5.95 22.26
C PHE A 129 17.83 -5.17 23.35
N PHE A 130 19.01 -5.64 23.76
CA PHE A 130 19.76 -5.03 24.86
C PHE A 130 20.52 -3.77 24.48
N ALA A 131 20.99 -3.67 23.24
CA ALA A 131 21.67 -2.47 22.76
C ALA A 131 20.74 -1.51 21.99
N CYS A 132 19.43 -1.81 21.93
CA CYS A 132 18.41 -1.03 21.23
C CYS A 132 18.73 -0.77 19.74
N HIS A 133 19.47 -1.67 19.09
CA HIS A 133 19.83 -1.50 17.69
C HIS A 133 18.62 -1.59 16.78
N CYS A 134 18.58 -0.74 15.76
CA CYS A 134 17.70 -0.95 14.63
C CYS A 134 18.20 -2.14 13.81
N ILE A 135 17.29 -2.91 13.18
CA ILE A 135 17.66 -4.09 12.37
C ILE A 135 18.72 -3.75 11.30
N GLY A 136 18.66 -2.54 10.72
CA GLY A 136 19.64 -2.07 9.74
C GLY A 136 21.07 -1.92 10.27
N GLU A 137 21.25 -1.75 11.59
CA GLU A 137 22.56 -1.64 12.24
C GLU A 137 23.18 -3.01 12.54
N LEU A 138 22.35 -4.05 12.63
CA LEU A 138 22.79 -5.44 12.81
C LEU A 138 23.24 -6.10 11.50
N THR A 139 22.94 -5.45 10.36
CA THR A 139 23.33 -5.92 9.04
C THR A 139 24.46 -5.07 8.50
N TYR A 140 25.61 -5.70 8.21
CA TYR A 140 26.62 -5.05 7.39
C TYR A 140 26.16 -5.06 5.93
N THR A 141 25.63 -3.95 5.44
CA THR A 141 25.46 -3.77 4.01
C THR A 141 26.83 -3.50 3.40
N ARG A 142 27.37 -4.48 2.67
CA ARG A 142 28.54 -4.24 1.83
C ARG A 142 28.12 -3.21 0.77
N ARG A 143 28.47 -1.93 0.97
CA ARG A 143 28.45 -0.94 -0.09
C ARG A 143 29.50 -1.37 -1.11
N THR A 144 29.11 -2.18 -2.09
CA THR A 144 29.87 -2.28 -3.33
C THR A 144 29.74 -0.93 -4.00
N GLY A 145 30.76 -0.09 -3.83
CA GLY A 145 30.86 1.18 -4.53
C GLY A 145 30.85 0.92 -6.03
N ALA A 146 29.72 1.21 -6.67
CA ALA A 146 29.64 1.41 -8.10
C ALA A 146 29.63 2.92 -8.36
N ASN A 147 30.77 3.39 -8.88
CA ASN A 147 31.00 4.59 -9.67
C ASN A 147 30.52 5.94 -9.12
N ARG A 148 31.47 6.64 -8.48
CA ARG A 148 31.67 8.08 -8.72
C ARG A 148 32.92 8.26 -9.58
N ALA A 149 32.72 8.37 -10.88
CA ALA A 149 33.50 9.13 -11.86
C ALA A 149 32.72 9.04 -13.18
#